data_AF-A0A803N6N6-F1
#
_entry.id   AF-A0A803N6N6-F1
#
_cell.length_a   1.000
_cell.length_b   1.000
_cell.length_c   1.000
_cell.angle_alpha   90.00
_cell.angle_beta   90.00
_cell.angle_gamma   90.00
#
_symmetry.space_group_name_H-M   'P 1'
#
loop_
_entity.id
_entity.type
_entity.pdbx_description
1 polymer ?
#
loop_
_entity_poly.entity_id
_entity_poly.type
_entity_poly.pdbx_seq_one_letter_code
_entity_poly.pdbx_strand_id
1 'polypeptide(L)'
;MATTDKYNLKNPAVKRILMEVKEMQSNPSEDFMSLPLEENIFEWQFAIRGPQDTEFEGGIYHGRIQLPSEYPFKPPSFMLLTPNGRFETQTKICLSISNHHPEHWQPSWSVRTALVALIAFMPTAPNGALGSLDYKKEERRELAIKSREASPKFGTPDRQKVIDEIHEYMLSKAPPVPENLKQASEENPGEKEAEAEGSENAGRSANSVDSANAGGERAAEEPQAAVDNANANANAVDQREAVPRQVRAGISNQQVQQRLAPRNQRPSDDRFLTWAAVGLAVAIVFLVLKKLVKSSGYDAIFLRES
;
A
#
# COMPACT_ATOMS: atom_id res chain seq x y z
N MET A 1 -17.14 -24.78 -11.44
CA MET A 1 -17.44 -24.73 -9.98
C MET A 1 -16.75 -25.91 -9.32
N ALA A 2 -15.88 -25.68 -8.34
CA ALA A 2 -15.14 -26.74 -7.65
C ALA A 2 -14.63 -26.27 -6.27
N THR A 3 -14.08 -27.23 -5.49
CA THR A 3 -13.11 -27.05 -4.38
C THR A 3 -13.48 -26.25 -3.13
N THR A 4 -14.74 -26.27 -2.65
CA THR A 4 -15.02 -25.94 -1.23
C THR A 4 -14.33 -26.91 -0.25
N ASP A 5 -14.21 -28.19 -0.61
CA ASP A 5 -13.71 -29.25 0.27
C ASP A 5 -12.17 -29.34 0.36
N LYS A 6 -11.44 -28.57 -0.48
CA LYS A 6 -9.96 -28.59 -0.52
C LYS A 6 -9.32 -27.83 0.66
N TYR A 7 -10.08 -26.96 1.34
CA TYR A 7 -9.52 -25.94 2.23
C TYR A 7 -10.12 -25.96 3.64
N ASN A 8 -9.28 -25.78 4.66
CA ASN A 8 -9.74 -25.71 6.05
C ASN A 8 -10.42 -24.37 6.36
N LEU A 9 -11.73 -24.28 6.06
CA LEU A 9 -12.57 -23.10 6.33
C LEU A 9 -12.75 -22.76 7.82
N LYS A 10 -12.17 -23.53 8.76
CA LYS A 10 -12.09 -23.13 10.17
C LYS A 10 -10.94 -22.14 10.43
N ASN A 11 -9.90 -22.13 9.59
CA ASN A 11 -8.80 -21.16 9.66
C ASN A 11 -9.27 -19.78 9.15
N PRO A 12 -9.13 -18.68 9.95
CA PRO A 12 -9.51 -17.35 9.52
C PRO A 12 -8.67 -16.81 8.34
N ALA A 13 -7.39 -17.18 8.25
CA ALA A 13 -6.52 -16.80 7.13
C ALA A 13 -7.04 -17.39 5.81
N VAL A 14 -7.39 -18.68 5.80
CA VAL A 14 -7.97 -19.37 4.64
C VAL A 14 -9.28 -18.72 4.21
N LYS A 15 -10.17 -18.39 5.16
CA LYS A 15 -11.40 -17.63 4.88
C LYS A 15 -11.12 -16.26 4.24
N ARG A 16 -10.15 -15.51 4.78
CA ARG A 16 -9.76 -14.19 4.27
C ARG A 16 -9.20 -14.28 2.86
N ILE A 17 -8.27 -15.20 2.61
CA ILE A 17 -7.66 -15.46 1.31
C ILE A 17 -8.73 -15.80 0.27
N LEU A 18 -9.62 -16.76 0.53
CA LEU A 18 -10.67 -17.16 -0.42
C LEU A 18 -11.68 -16.04 -0.69
N MET A 19 -11.92 -15.14 0.28
CA MET A 19 -12.74 -13.95 0.08
C MET A 19 -12.06 -12.94 -0.85
N GLU A 20 -10.74 -12.72 -0.71
CA GLU A 20 -9.97 -11.83 -1.58
C GLU A 20 -9.79 -12.39 -2.99
N VAL A 21 -9.58 -13.71 -3.15
CA VAL A 21 -9.58 -14.35 -4.48
C VAL A 21 -10.90 -14.09 -5.21
N LYS A 22 -12.03 -14.22 -4.50
CA LYS A 22 -13.36 -13.94 -5.06
C LYS A 22 -13.54 -12.45 -5.40
N GLU A 23 -13.07 -11.54 -4.54
CA GLU A 23 -13.12 -10.09 -4.79
C GLU A 23 -12.33 -9.75 -6.05
N MET A 24 -11.07 -10.18 -6.14
CA MET A 24 -10.17 -10.01 -7.28
C MET A 24 -10.78 -10.52 -8.60
N GLN A 25 -11.39 -11.72 -8.58
CA GLN A 25 -12.07 -12.30 -9.74
C GLN A 25 -13.36 -11.55 -10.13
N SER A 26 -14.09 -10.99 -9.16
CA SER A 26 -15.33 -10.24 -9.42
C SER A 26 -15.12 -8.80 -9.86
N ASN A 27 -13.92 -8.26 -9.63
CA ASN A 27 -13.57 -6.85 -9.78
C ASN A 27 -12.14 -6.73 -10.35
N PRO A 28 -11.89 -7.20 -11.59
CA PRO A 28 -10.55 -7.19 -12.18
C PRO A 28 -10.00 -5.76 -12.26
N SER A 29 -8.70 -5.61 -12.01
CA SER A 29 -7.99 -4.35 -12.23
C SER A 29 -7.46 -4.29 -13.66
N GLU A 30 -7.28 -3.08 -14.18
CA GLU A 30 -6.49 -2.89 -15.41
C GLU A 30 -4.99 -2.91 -15.09
N ASP A 31 -4.58 -2.30 -13.98
CA ASP A 31 -3.18 -2.08 -13.61
C ASP A 31 -2.43 -3.33 -13.15
N PHE A 32 -3.14 -4.39 -12.75
CA PHE A 32 -2.54 -5.62 -12.28
C PHE A 32 -3.46 -6.84 -12.44
N MET A 33 -2.83 -8.02 -12.50
CA MET A 33 -3.49 -9.31 -12.30
C MET A 33 -2.70 -10.10 -11.25
N SER A 34 -3.40 -10.86 -10.41
CA SER A 34 -2.77 -11.79 -9.48
C SER A 34 -3.66 -13.00 -9.22
N LEU A 35 -3.03 -14.17 -9.12
CA LEU A 35 -3.69 -15.47 -8.88
C LEU A 35 -2.95 -16.23 -7.76
N PRO A 36 -3.68 -16.89 -6.84
CA PRO A 36 -3.09 -17.86 -5.91
C PRO A 36 -2.63 -19.11 -6.67
N LEU A 37 -1.66 -19.84 -6.13
CA LEU A 37 -1.32 -21.17 -6.61
C LEU A 37 -2.34 -22.22 -6.15
N GLU A 38 -2.62 -23.19 -7.02
CA GLU A 38 -3.56 -24.27 -6.72
C GLU A 38 -3.06 -25.18 -5.59
N GLU A 39 -1.76 -25.45 -5.52
CA GLU A 39 -1.16 -26.25 -4.45
C GLU A 39 -1.05 -25.48 -3.12
N ASN A 40 -0.92 -24.14 -3.17
CA ASN A 40 -0.70 -23.31 -1.99
C ASN A 40 -1.31 -21.90 -2.14
N ILE A 41 -2.52 -21.71 -1.61
CA ILE A 41 -3.21 -20.41 -1.62
C ILE A 41 -2.55 -19.31 -0.76
N PHE A 42 -1.48 -19.62 -0.02
CA PHE A 42 -0.64 -18.64 0.66
C PHE A 42 0.49 -18.10 -0.24
N GLU A 43 0.67 -18.66 -1.44
CA GLU A 43 1.57 -18.13 -2.46
C GLU A 43 0.76 -17.69 -3.69
N TRP A 44 1.00 -16.45 -4.13
CA TRP A 44 0.33 -15.87 -5.29
C TRP A 44 1.39 -15.43 -6.30
N GLN A 45 1.09 -15.57 -7.59
CA GLN A 45 1.84 -14.89 -8.65
C GLN A 45 1.09 -13.61 -9.01
N PHE A 46 1.80 -12.58 -9.45
CA PHE A 46 1.20 -11.32 -9.91
C PHE A 46 2.00 -10.73 -11.06
N ALA A 47 1.37 -9.86 -11.83
CA ALA A 47 2.04 -8.86 -12.63
C ALA A 47 1.35 -7.50 -12.48
N ILE A 48 2.16 -6.44 -12.45
CA ILE A 48 1.70 -5.05 -12.45
C ILE A 48 2.14 -4.34 -13.73
N ARG A 49 1.37 -3.35 -14.18
CA ARG A 49 1.86 -2.35 -15.15
C ARG A 49 2.83 -1.40 -14.43
N GLY A 50 3.82 -0.90 -15.17
CA GLY A 50 4.56 0.27 -14.71
C GLY A 50 3.69 1.53 -14.70
N PRO A 51 3.82 2.42 -13.70
CA PRO A 51 3.06 3.66 -13.65
C PRO A 51 3.27 4.55 -14.89
N GLN A 52 2.20 5.23 -15.33
CA GLN A 52 2.23 6.26 -16.36
C GLN A 52 3.08 7.46 -15.92
N ASP A 53 3.66 8.18 -16.89
CA ASP A 53 4.54 9.34 -16.69
C ASP A 53 5.84 9.01 -15.90
N THR A 54 6.28 7.75 -15.91
CA THR A 54 7.51 7.29 -15.24
C THR A 54 8.42 6.48 -16.15
N GLU A 55 9.68 6.27 -15.75
CA GLU A 55 10.61 5.41 -16.48
C GLU A 55 10.24 3.90 -16.50
N PHE A 56 9.15 3.51 -15.83
CA PHE A 56 8.60 2.15 -15.85
C PHE A 56 7.44 1.99 -16.84
N GLU A 57 6.95 3.09 -17.43
CA GLU A 57 5.73 3.10 -18.24
C GLU A 57 5.78 2.09 -19.40
N GLY A 58 4.64 1.43 -19.64
CA GLY A 58 4.49 0.40 -20.67
C GLY A 58 5.00 -0.99 -20.26
N GLY A 59 5.77 -1.11 -19.17
CA GLY A 59 6.28 -2.38 -18.68
C GLY A 59 5.25 -3.27 -17.98
N ILE A 60 5.52 -4.58 -17.95
CA ILE A 60 4.72 -5.63 -17.30
C ILE A 60 5.63 -6.38 -16.31
N TYR A 61 5.54 -6.01 -15.03
CA TYR A 61 6.45 -6.47 -13.99
C TYR A 61 5.83 -7.61 -13.19
N HIS A 62 6.30 -8.82 -13.47
CA HIS A 62 5.93 -10.04 -12.75
C HIS A 62 6.59 -10.11 -11.38
N GLY A 63 5.90 -10.74 -10.43
CA GLY A 63 6.39 -11.00 -9.08
C GLY A 63 5.59 -12.09 -8.37
N ARG A 64 5.97 -12.35 -7.12
CA ARG A 64 5.25 -13.26 -6.22
C ARG A 64 4.94 -12.63 -4.87
N ILE A 65 3.79 -13.00 -4.31
CA ILE A 65 3.36 -12.67 -2.96
C ILE A 65 3.47 -13.93 -2.11
N GLN A 66 4.04 -13.80 -0.91
CA GLN A 66 4.00 -14.83 0.12
C GLN A 66 3.21 -14.30 1.32
N LEU A 67 2.10 -14.98 1.63
CA LEU A 67 1.24 -14.67 2.78
C LEU A 67 1.68 -15.51 4.00
N PRO A 68 1.85 -14.90 5.19
CA PRO A 68 2.11 -15.66 6.42
C PRO A 68 0.88 -16.46 6.85
N SER A 69 1.08 -17.49 7.68
CA SER A 69 -0.03 -18.31 8.20
C SER A 69 -0.99 -17.52 9.10
N GLU A 70 -0.52 -16.42 9.69
CA GLU A 70 -1.29 -15.48 10.49
C GLU A 70 -1.91 -14.32 9.68
N TYR A 71 -1.85 -14.35 8.33
CA TYR A 71 -2.51 -13.34 7.48
C TYR A 71 -4.03 -13.24 7.81
N PRO A 72 -4.62 -12.04 7.95
CA PRO A 72 -4.08 -10.71 7.68
C PRO A 72 -3.48 -10.00 8.91
N PHE A 73 -3.23 -10.69 10.03
CA PHE A 73 -2.62 -10.07 11.22
C PHE A 73 -1.10 -9.83 11.08
N LYS A 74 -0.45 -10.52 10.13
CA LYS A 74 0.90 -10.21 9.66
C LYS A 74 0.87 -9.82 8.17
N PRO A 75 1.73 -8.87 7.73
CA PRO A 75 1.79 -8.42 6.34
C PRO A 75 2.30 -9.49 5.35
N PRO A 76 1.98 -9.33 4.06
CA PRO A 76 2.60 -10.10 2.98
C PRO A 76 4.10 -9.77 2.80
N SER A 77 4.81 -10.67 2.11
CA SER A 77 6.14 -10.41 1.53
C SER A 77 6.06 -10.40 0.00
N PHE A 78 6.68 -9.40 -0.63
CA PHE A 78 6.74 -9.25 -2.10
C PHE A 78 8.16 -9.48 -2.63
N MET A 79 8.26 -10.08 -3.81
CA MET A 79 9.50 -10.24 -4.58
C MET A 79 9.16 -10.07 -6.07
N LEU A 80 9.87 -9.22 -6.80
CA LEU A 80 9.74 -9.15 -8.27
C LEU A 80 10.58 -10.24 -8.95
N LEU A 81 10.11 -10.67 -10.12
CA LEU A 81 10.77 -11.65 -11.00
C LEU A 81 11.26 -11.00 -12.30
N THR A 82 10.56 -9.95 -12.78
CA THR A 82 10.99 -9.13 -13.93
C THR A 82 12.11 -8.16 -13.52
N PRO A 83 13.29 -8.16 -14.19
CA PRO A 83 14.32 -7.13 -14.02
C PRO A 83 13.79 -5.74 -14.38
N ASN A 84 14.07 -4.74 -13.54
CA ASN A 84 13.37 -3.45 -13.58
C ASN A 84 14.25 -2.23 -13.19
N GLY A 85 15.52 -2.43 -12.81
CA GLY A 85 16.45 -1.34 -12.47
C GLY A 85 16.12 -0.53 -11.19
N ARG A 86 15.14 -0.98 -10.40
CA ARG A 86 14.69 -0.35 -9.14
C ARG A 86 14.71 -1.30 -7.95
N PHE A 87 14.44 -2.58 -8.18
CA PHE A 87 14.43 -3.67 -7.21
C PHE A 87 15.20 -4.88 -7.73
N GLU A 88 16.06 -5.42 -6.89
CA GLU A 88 16.77 -6.67 -7.11
C GLU A 88 15.78 -7.84 -7.24
N THR A 89 15.99 -8.70 -8.23
CA THR A 89 15.05 -9.80 -8.51
C THR A 89 15.12 -10.87 -7.41
N GLN A 90 13.98 -11.51 -7.15
CA GLN A 90 13.79 -12.53 -6.10
C GLN A 90 14.09 -12.08 -4.66
N THR A 91 14.52 -10.83 -4.45
CA THR A 91 14.78 -10.24 -3.13
C THR A 91 13.49 -9.68 -2.52
N LYS A 92 13.35 -9.78 -1.19
CA LYS A 92 12.16 -9.29 -0.47
C LYS A 92 12.14 -7.76 -0.46
N ILE A 93 11.09 -7.17 -1.02
CA ILE A 93 10.93 -5.72 -1.10
C ILE A 93 10.51 -5.17 0.27
N CYS A 94 11.31 -4.24 0.78
CA CYS A 94 11.04 -3.48 1.99
C CYS A 94 10.08 -2.33 1.66
N LEU A 95 8.80 -2.47 2.05
CA LEU A 95 7.78 -1.43 1.94
C LEU A 95 7.34 -1.07 3.37
N SER A 96 6.85 0.15 3.56
CA SER A 96 6.07 0.52 4.77
C SER A 96 4.80 -0.31 4.97
N ILE A 97 4.46 -1.19 4.01
CA ILE A 97 3.31 -2.10 4.07
C ILE A 97 3.71 -3.59 3.98
N SER A 98 5.00 -3.93 3.96
CA SER A 98 5.47 -5.32 3.91
C SER A 98 6.04 -5.77 5.26
N ASN A 99 6.43 -7.05 5.37
CA ASN A 99 7.01 -7.63 6.59
C ASN A 99 8.39 -7.06 7.02
N HIS A 100 8.78 -5.89 6.52
CA HIS A 100 9.85 -5.07 7.10
C HIS A 100 9.32 -4.03 8.12
N HIS A 101 8.05 -3.62 7.97
CA HIS A 101 7.38 -2.61 8.81
C HIS A 101 6.02 -3.13 9.33
N PRO A 102 6.00 -4.19 10.16
CA PRO A 102 4.76 -4.78 10.69
C PRO A 102 3.92 -3.81 11.53
N GLU A 103 4.53 -2.77 12.11
CA GLU A 103 3.87 -1.69 12.86
C GLU A 103 2.97 -0.79 12.02
N HIS A 104 3.24 -0.69 10.71
CA HIS A 104 2.46 0.11 9.77
C HIS A 104 1.40 -0.70 9.02
N TRP A 105 1.54 -2.03 8.96
CA TRP A 105 0.54 -2.92 8.37
C TRP A 105 -0.78 -2.93 9.15
N GLN A 106 -1.89 -2.73 8.44
CA GLN A 106 -3.24 -2.83 9.01
C GLN A 106 -3.96 -4.08 8.49
N PRO A 107 -4.54 -4.94 9.37
CA PRO A 107 -5.28 -6.14 8.95
C PRO A 107 -6.54 -5.87 8.10
N SER A 108 -6.96 -4.62 7.95
CA SER A 108 -8.00 -4.18 7.01
C SER A 108 -7.51 -4.12 5.56
N TRP A 109 -6.21 -4.00 5.32
CA TRP A 109 -5.61 -4.03 3.98
C TRP A 109 -5.58 -5.45 3.39
N SER A 110 -5.68 -5.52 2.07
CA SER A 110 -5.78 -6.73 1.25
C SER A 110 -4.60 -6.85 0.27
N VAL A 111 -4.52 -7.99 -0.42
CA VAL A 111 -3.63 -8.19 -1.59
C VAL A 111 -3.83 -7.06 -2.62
N ARG A 112 -5.09 -6.67 -2.90
CA ARG A 112 -5.41 -5.54 -3.81
C ARG A 112 -4.75 -4.24 -3.35
N THR A 113 -4.98 -3.81 -2.12
CA THR A 113 -4.44 -2.51 -1.64
C THR A 113 -2.91 -2.54 -1.58
N ALA A 114 -2.32 -3.71 -1.31
CA ALA A 114 -0.88 -3.87 -1.29
C ALA A 114 -0.23 -3.86 -2.69
N LEU A 115 -0.90 -4.40 -3.72
CA LEU A 115 -0.47 -4.27 -5.12
C LEU A 115 -0.57 -2.82 -5.61
N VAL A 116 -1.64 -2.10 -5.28
CA VAL A 116 -1.78 -0.65 -5.60
C VAL A 116 -0.67 0.16 -4.93
N ALA A 117 -0.33 -0.14 -3.67
CA ALA A 117 0.78 0.52 -2.98
C ALA A 117 2.16 0.16 -3.57
N LEU A 118 2.37 -1.07 -4.05
CA LEU A 118 3.60 -1.45 -4.75
C LEU A 118 3.77 -0.67 -6.08
N ILE A 119 2.68 -0.50 -6.84
CA ILE A 119 2.67 0.33 -8.06
C ILE A 119 3.03 1.79 -7.72
N ALA A 120 2.37 2.37 -6.72
CA ALA A 120 2.64 3.74 -6.27
C ALA A 120 4.05 3.94 -5.66
N PHE A 121 4.67 2.88 -5.15
CA PHE A 121 6.03 2.91 -4.61
C PHE A 121 7.12 2.75 -5.67
N MET A 122 6.80 2.18 -6.85
CA MET A 122 7.78 1.90 -7.91
C MET A 122 8.62 3.10 -8.37
N PRO A 123 8.08 4.32 -8.54
CA PRO A 123 8.84 5.50 -8.97
C PRO A 123 9.48 6.29 -7.81
N THR A 124 9.43 5.78 -6.57
CA THR A 124 10.11 6.43 -5.43
C THR A 124 11.62 6.25 -5.52
N ALA A 125 12.38 7.20 -4.98
CA ALA A 125 13.84 7.13 -4.93
C ALA A 125 14.33 5.88 -4.14
N PRO A 126 15.49 5.29 -4.50
CA PRO A 126 15.99 4.05 -3.93
C PRO A 126 16.35 4.13 -2.44
N ASN A 127 16.81 5.31 -1.99
CA ASN A 127 17.10 5.65 -0.59
C ASN A 127 18.00 4.64 0.17
N GLY A 128 18.83 3.88 -0.54
CA GLY A 128 19.73 2.88 0.04
C GLY A 128 19.04 1.65 0.65
N ALA A 129 17.74 1.43 0.38
CA ALA A 129 16.99 0.32 0.97
C ALA A 129 17.52 -1.06 0.52
N LEU A 130 17.37 -2.08 1.38
CA LEU A 130 17.83 -3.45 1.08
C LEU A 130 17.10 -4.02 -0.15
N GLY A 131 17.88 -4.49 -1.13
CA GLY A 131 17.36 -4.98 -2.42
C GLY A 131 16.97 -3.86 -3.39
N SER A 132 17.36 -2.61 -3.14
CA SER A 132 17.14 -1.49 -4.06
C SER A 132 18.26 -1.39 -5.10
N LEU A 133 17.89 -1.06 -6.34
CA LEU A 133 18.80 -0.76 -7.45
C LEU A 133 18.62 0.69 -7.92
N ASP A 134 19.69 1.31 -8.41
CA ASP A 134 19.65 2.67 -8.96
C ASP A 134 20.22 2.77 -10.39
N TYR A 135 19.50 2.14 -11.32
CA TYR A 135 19.78 2.23 -12.76
C TYR A 135 19.30 3.58 -13.30
N LYS A 136 19.88 4.06 -14.41
CA LYS A 136 19.42 5.27 -15.11
C LYS A 136 17.98 5.10 -15.60
N LYS A 137 17.29 6.22 -15.82
CA LYS A 137 15.90 6.19 -16.32
C LYS A 137 15.79 5.56 -17.71
N GLU A 138 16.84 5.69 -18.50
CA GLU A 138 16.96 5.16 -19.85
C GLU A 138 17.03 3.63 -19.80
N GLU A 139 17.94 3.08 -18.97
CA GLU A 139 18.05 1.63 -18.71
C GLU A 139 16.76 1.05 -18.11
N ARG A 140 16.04 1.81 -17.27
CA ARG A 140 14.72 1.40 -16.72
C ARG A 140 13.64 1.33 -17.82
N ARG A 141 13.62 2.25 -18.80
CA ARG A 141 12.72 2.20 -19.97
C ARG A 141 13.01 1.02 -20.89
N GLU A 142 14.29 0.73 -21.15
CA GLU A 142 14.69 -0.47 -21.92
C GLU A 142 14.16 -1.76 -21.26
N LEU A 143 14.30 -1.86 -19.93
CA LEU A 143 13.74 -2.97 -19.15
C LEU A 143 12.21 -2.98 -19.15
N ALA A 144 11.55 -1.81 -19.18
CA ALA A 144 10.09 -1.70 -19.35
C ALA A 144 9.65 -2.28 -20.70
N ILE A 145 10.29 -1.90 -21.81
CA ILE A 145 10.00 -2.46 -23.14
C ILE A 145 10.21 -3.98 -23.14
N LYS A 146 11.40 -4.42 -22.69
CA LYS A 146 11.81 -5.83 -22.69
C LYS A 146 10.91 -6.74 -21.84
N SER A 147 10.34 -6.21 -20.76
CA SER A 147 9.41 -6.97 -19.89
C SER A 147 8.15 -7.50 -20.60
N ARG A 148 7.85 -7.00 -21.80
CA ARG A 148 6.71 -7.41 -22.62
C ARG A 148 7.02 -8.58 -23.58
N GLU A 149 8.29 -8.92 -23.78
CA GLU A 149 8.72 -9.95 -24.75
C GLU A 149 8.37 -11.36 -24.28
N ALA A 150 8.57 -11.62 -22.99
CA ALA A 150 8.29 -12.92 -22.38
C ALA A 150 8.10 -12.83 -20.85
N SER A 151 7.24 -13.71 -20.35
CA SER A 151 7.13 -14.10 -18.94
C SER A 151 8.49 -14.53 -18.37
N PRO A 152 8.86 -14.16 -17.13
CA PRO A 152 10.02 -14.74 -16.47
C PRO A 152 9.79 -16.23 -16.21
N LYS A 153 10.85 -17.03 -16.26
CA LYS A 153 10.78 -18.47 -15.99
C LYS A 153 11.21 -18.78 -14.56
N PHE A 154 10.29 -19.28 -13.74
CA PHE A 154 10.44 -19.41 -12.29
C PHE A 154 9.60 -20.53 -11.65
N GLY A 155 10.27 -21.45 -10.95
CA GLY A 155 9.64 -22.43 -10.06
C GLY A 155 9.13 -23.70 -10.75
N THR A 156 7.98 -24.21 -10.27
CA THR A 156 7.35 -25.45 -10.75
C THR A 156 6.62 -25.25 -12.09
N PRO A 157 6.39 -26.31 -12.89
CA PRO A 157 5.63 -26.21 -14.13
C PRO A 157 4.22 -25.62 -13.95
N ASP A 158 3.56 -25.92 -12.83
CA ASP A 158 2.23 -25.39 -12.54
C ASP A 158 2.26 -23.91 -12.13
N ARG A 159 3.28 -23.49 -11.37
CA ARG A 159 3.55 -22.06 -11.14
C ARG A 159 3.84 -21.33 -12.45
N GLN A 160 4.58 -21.95 -13.36
CA GLN A 160 4.89 -21.36 -14.66
C GLN A 160 3.63 -21.12 -15.50
N LYS A 161 2.67 -22.06 -15.51
CA LYS A 161 1.38 -21.85 -16.18
C LYS A 161 0.66 -20.61 -15.65
N VAL A 162 0.66 -20.40 -14.33
CA VAL A 162 0.03 -19.23 -13.70
C VAL A 162 0.77 -17.93 -14.06
N ILE A 163 2.10 -17.94 -14.14
CA ILE A 163 2.90 -16.79 -14.60
C ILE A 163 2.59 -16.49 -16.08
N ASP A 164 2.52 -17.53 -16.92
CA ASP A 164 2.30 -17.39 -18.37
C ASP A 164 0.85 -16.91 -18.65
N GLU A 165 -0.17 -17.44 -17.95
CA GLU A 165 -1.57 -16.96 -17.98
C GLU A 165 -1.68 -15.47 -17.60
N ILE A 166 -1.03 -15.07 -16.50
CA ILE A 166 -0.98 -13.68 -16.05
C ILE A 166 -0.32 -12.79 -17.11
N HIS A 167 0.72 -13.28 -17.80
CA HIS A 167 1.40 -12.51 -18.83
C HIS A 167 0.53 -12.29 -20.06
N GLU A 168 -0.13 -13.35 -20.57
CA GLU A 168 -1.05 -13.27 -21.70
C GLU A 168 -2.23 -12.34 -21.41
N TYR A 169 -2.83 -12.46 -20.21
CA TYR A 169 -3.90 -11.55 -19.78
C TYR A 169 -3.43 -10.09 -19.76
N MET A 170 -2.29 -9.81 -19.12
CA MET A 170 -1.76 -8.44 -19.01
C MET A 170 -1.40 -7.85 -20.38
N LEU A 171 -0.80 -8.64 -21.28
CA LEU A 171 -0.56 -8.23 -22.66
C LEU A 171 -1.87 -7.94 -23.41
N SER A 172 -2.93 -8.72 -23.20
CA SER A 172 -4.24 -8.51 -23.83
C SER A 172 -4.98 -7.24 -23.37
N LYS A 173 -4.52 -6.62 -22.27
CA LYS A 173 -5.12 -5.41 -21.66
C LYS A 173 -4.20 -4.20 -21.67
N ALA A 174 -2.89 -4.38 -21.80
CA ALA A 174 -1.93 -3.30 -21.74
C ALA A 174 -2.00 -2.41 -23.01
N PRO A 175 -1.88 -1.08 -22.89
CA PRO A 175 -1.71 -0.21 -24.05
C PRO A 175 -0.41 -0.57 -24.81
N PRO A 176 -0.28 -0.15 -26.09
CA PRO A 176 1.01 -0.16 -26.77
C PRO A 176 2.01 0.71 -26.01
N VAL A 177 3.32 0.42 -26.14
CA VAL A 177 4.35 1.28 -25.56
C VAL A 177 4.37 2.61 -26.32
N PRO A 178 4.30 3.77 -25.63
CA PRO A 178 4.43 5.09 -26.25
C PRO A 178 5.70 5.23 -27.11
N GLU A 179 5.57 5.76 -28.33
CA GLU A 179 6.66 5.82 -29.31
C GLU A 179 7.86 6.66 -28.84
N ASN A 180 7.61 7.70 -28.04
CA ASN A 180 8.63 8.55 -27.43
C ASN A 180 9.54 7.79 -26.43
N LEU A 181 9.08 6.66 -25.87
CA LEU A 181 9.91 5.81 -25.01
C LEU A 181 10.84 4.89 -25.83
N LYS A 182 10.47 4.54 -27.06
CA LYS A 182 11.28 3.69 -27.96
C LYS A 182 12.41 4.50 -28.61
N GLN A 183 12.10 5.70 -29.10
CA GLN A 183 13.08 6.59 -29.73
C GLN A 183 14.23 6.93 -28.77
N ALA A 184 13.92 7.17 -27.49
CA ALA A 184 14.90 7.43 -26.44
C ALA A 184 15.86 6.25 -26.15
N SER A 185 15.54 5.01 -26.57
CA SER A 185 16.43 3.85 -26.50
C SER A 185 17.19 3.56 -27.80
N GLU A 186 16.78 4.13 -28.94
CA GLU A 186 17.44 3.91 -30.25
C GLU A 186 18.54 4.94 -30.54
N GLU A 187 18.53 6.12 -29.91
CA GLU A 187 19.50 7.19 -30.17
C GLU A 187 20.88 7.02 -29.48
N ASN A 188 21.09 5.99 -28.64
CA ASN A 188 22.29 5.88 -27.80
C ASN A 188 23.17 4.59 -27.94
N PRO A 189 23.36 3.98 -29.13
CA PRO A 189 24.17 2.77 -29.29
C PRO A 189 25.68 3.06 -29.45
N GLY A 190 26.34 3.62 -28.43
CA GLY A 190 27.80 3.74 -28.46
C GLY A 190 28.48 4.50 -27.32
N GLU A 191 29.03 3.77 -26.34
CA GLU A 191 30.33 4.04 -25.67
C GLU A 191 30.63 2.97 -24.61
N LYS A 192 31.16 1.81 -25.02
CA LYS A 192 31.84 0.82 -24.15
C LYS A 192 32.90 0.02 -24.94
N GLU A 193 34.08 0.61 -25.10
CA GLU A 193 35.31 -0.19 -25.23
C GLU A 193 35.98 -0.34 -23.85
N ALA A 194 37.09 -1.07 -23.78
CA ALA A 194 37.79 -1.37 -22.53
C ALA A 194 38.48 -0.11 -21.92
N GLU A 195 39.03 -0.13 -20.72
CA GLU A 195 40.18 -0.96 -20.32
C GLU A 195 40.05 -1.61 -18.94
N ALA A 196 40.76 -2.72 -18.75
CA ALA A 196 40.94 -3.37 -17.47
C ALA A 196 42.39 -3.89 -17.34
N GLU A 197 43.27 -3.09 -16.75
CA GLU A 197 44.54 -3.55 -16.21
C GLU A 197 44.60 -3.24 -14.71
N GLY A 198 45.17 -4.16 -13.93
CA GLY A 198 45.32 -4.05 -12.49
C GLY A 198 46.79 -4.10 -12.08
N SER A 199 47.10 -3.61 -10.88
CA SER A 199 48.41 -3.78 -10.27
C SER A 199 48.31 -3.84 -8.75
N GLU A 200 48.60 -5.00 -8.19
CA GLU A 200 48.99 -5.14 -6.78
C GLU A 200 50.51 -4.89 -6.67
N ASN A 201 50.99 -4.18 -5.64
CA ASN A 201 51.70 -4.81 -4.50
C ASN A 201 52.18 -3.76 -3.48
N ALA A 202 52.66 -4.23 -2.32
CA ALA A 202 52.81 -3.50 -1.07
C ALA A 202 54.18 -2.84 -0.79
N GLY A 203 54.15 -1.90 0.16
CA GLY A 203 55.21 -1.77 1.17
C GLY A 203 55.14 -0.48 2.01
N ARG A 204 55.72 -0.37 3.23
CA ARG A 204 56.04 -1.33 4.31
C ARG A 204 56.57 -0.51 5.53
N SER A 205 56.39 -1.00 6.76
CA SER A 205 56.86 -0.42 8.07
C SER A 205 56.05 0.81 8.56
N ALA A 206 55.61 0.94 9.84
CA ALA A 206 56.24 0.74 11.17
C ALA A 206 57.22 1.88 11.54
N ASN A 207 57.24 2.50 12.73
CA ASN A 207 56.63 2.32 14.08
C ASN A 207 56.64 3.71 14.80
N SER A 208 56.06 4.04 15.99
CA SER A 208 55.10 3.49 17.00
C SER A 208 54.67 4.71 17.91
N VAL A 209 54.04 4.72 19.10
CA VAL A 209 53.74 3.80 20.24
C VAL A 209 52.47 4.32 21.00
N ASP A 210 52.13 3.72 22.16
CA ASP A 210 51.45 4.23 23.39
C ASP A 210 50.86 5.67 23.42
N SER A 211 49.74 5.97 24.12
CA SER A 211 49.28 5.39 25.40
C SER A 211 47.75 5.54 25.63
N ALA A 212 47.25 5.19 26.82
CA ALA A 212 45.85 4.86 27.08
C ALA A 212 44.99 5.89 27.84
N ASN A 213 43.66 5.64 27.80
CA ASN A 213 42.64 5.83 28.86
C ASN A 213 41.60 6.96 28.69
N ALA A 214 40.53 6.86 29.50
CA ALA A 214 39.35 7.70 29.69
C ALA A 214 38.21 7.51 28.64
N GLY A 215 37.09 6.94 29.11
CA GLY A 215 35.88 6.77 28.32
C GLY A 215 34.99 8.01 28.28
N GLY A 216 33.98 7.96 27.40
CA GLY A 216 32.98 9.02 27.27
C GLY A 216 31.84 8.57 26.36
N GLU A 217 30.74 8.12 26.96
CA GLU A 217 29.49 7.86 26.23
C GLU A 217 28.94 9.17 25.65
N ARG A 218 28.72 9.20 24.33
CA ARG A 218 27.82 10.16 23.69
C ARG A 218 27.02 9.48 22.60
N ALA A 219 25.71 9.43 22.80
CA ALA A 219 24.77 9.20 21.71
C ALA A 219 24.86 10.36 20.71
N ALA A 220 24.71 10.05 19.43
CA ALA A 220 24.39 11.03 18.39
C ALA A 220 22.91 10.88 18.04
N GLU A 221 22.18 12.00 18.03
CA GLU A 221 20.72 12.04 17.98
C GLU A 221 20.21 11.98 16.54
N GLU A 222 19.21 11.12 16.28
CA GLU A 222 18.55 11.03 14.98
C GLU A 222 17.43 12.09 14.90
N PRO A 223 17.42 13.00 13.90
CA PRO A 223 16.49 14.12 13.87
C PRO A 223 15.07 13.67 13.48
N GLN A 224 14.20 13.53 14.49
CA GLN A 224 12.77 13.26 14.29
C GLN A 224 12.07 14.45 13.60
N ALA A 225 11.64 14.24 12.35
CA ALA A 225 10.80 15.21 11.64
C ALA A 225 9.35 15.13 12.13
N ALA A 226 8.97 16.02 13.04
CA ALA A 226 7.58 16.17 13.46
C ALA A 226 6.71 16.77 12.34
N VAL A 227 5.52 16.21 12.11
CA VAL A 227 4.50 16.73 11.20
C VAL A 227 3.15 16.83 11.90
N ASP A 228 2.86 18.02 12.45
CA ASP A 228 1.55 18.35 13.01
C ASP A 228 0.49 18.37 11.90
N ASN A 229 -0.52 17.50 12.01
CA ASN A 229 -1.55 17.35 10.97
C ASN A 229 -2.83 18.13 11.33
N ALA A 230 -2.86 19.41 10.95
CA ALA A 230 -4.01 20.29 11.16
C ALA A 230 -4.97 20.29 9.96
N ASN A 231 -6.24 19.94 10.21
CA ASN A 231 -7.30 19.97 9.19
C ASN A 231 -7.63 21.40 8.72
N ALA A 232 -7.51 21.67 7.42
CA ALA A 232 -8.15 22.82 6.77
C ALA A 232 -8.53 22.51 5.31
N ASN A 233 -9.84 22.54 5.01
CA ASN A 233 -10.37 22.37 3.65
C ASN A 233 -10.44 23.75 2.96
N ALA A 234 -9.73 23.94 1.84
CA ALA A 234 -9.86 25.14 1.01
C ALA A 234 -9.46 24.89 -0.45
N ASN A 235 -10.41 24.46 -1.29
CA ASN A 235 -10.25 24.47 -2.74
C ASN A 235 -10.69 25.84 -3.31
N ALA A 236 -9.77 26.55 -3.94
CA ALA A 236 -10.06 27.74 -4.75
C ALA A 236 -9.24 27.65 -6.04
N VAL A 237 -9.92 27.72 -7.20
CA VAL A 237 -9.30 27.64 -8.53
C VAL A 237 -9.44 29.01 -9.20
N ASP A 238 -8.31 29.60 -9.61
CA ASP A 238 -8.27 30.80 -10.46
C ASP A 238 -8.63 30.40 -11.91
N GLN A 239 -9.60 31.08 -12.51
CA GLN A 239 -9.76 31.16 -13.95
C GLN A 239 -10.01 32.60 -14.36
N ARG A 240 -9.19 33.07 -15.30
CA ARG A 240 -9.19 34.45 -15.80
C ARG A 240 -10.00 34.53 -17.08
N GLU A 241 -10.96 35.44 -17.15
CA GLU A 241 -11.54 35.86 -18.42
C GLU A 241 -11.84 37.37 -18.44
N ALA A 242 -11.97 37.94 -19.64
CA ALA A 242 -11.85 39.37 -19.88
C ALA A 242 -13.19 40.12 -19.88
N VAL A 243 -13.14 41.39 -19.49
CA VAL A 243 -14.30 42.30 -19.37
C VAL A 243 -14.60 43.01 -20.69
N PRO A 244 -15.88 43.07 -21.09
CA PRO A 244 -16.44 44.30 -21.66
C PRO A 244 -17.51 44.93 -20.76
N ARG A 245 -17.77 46.22 -20.96
CA ARG A 245 -18.32 47.15 -19.96
C ARG A 245 -19.67 47.73 -20.42
N GLN A 246 -20.74 47.52 -19.64
CA GLN A 246 -22.00 48.28 -19.74
C GLN A 246 -22.50 48.75 -18.36
N VAL A 247 -23.35 49.78 -18.36
CA VAL A 247 -23.52 50.69 -17.23
C VAL A 247 -24.99 51.05 -16.99
N ARG A 248 -25.43 50.90 -15.72
CA ARG A 248 -26.53 51.62 -15.04
C ARG A 248 -27.97 51.40 -15.52
N ALA A 249 -28.81 50.79 -14.65
CA ALA A 249 -29.96 51.46 -14.02
C ALA A 249 -30.71 50.54 -13.03
N GLY A 250 -31.48 51.16 -12.11
CA GLY A 250 -32.68 50.54 -11.50
C GLY A 250 -32.50 49.77 -10.19
N ILE A 251 -32.89 50.38 -9.07
CA ILE A 251 -33.28 49.66 -7.85
C ILE A 251 -34.81 49.51 -7.86
N SER A 252 -35.32 48.28 -7.73
CA SER A 252 -36.66 48.03 -7.18
C SER A 252 -36.77 46.62 -6.64
N ASN A 253 -37.22 46.46 -5.40
CA ASN A 253 -37.58 45.17 -4.82
C ASN A 253 -39.06 44.89 -5.08
N GLN A 254 -39.38 43.79 -5.77
CA GLN A 254 -40.70 43.17 -5.65
C GLN A 254 -40.60 41.64 -5.73
N GLN A 255 -41.48 40.96 -5.00
CA GLN A 255 -41.38 39.54 -4.69
C GLN A 255 -42.04 38.69 -5.77
N VAL A 256 -41.37 37.63 -6.21
CA VAL A 256 -42.03 36.47 -6.83
C VAL A 256 -41.59 35.23 -6.07
N GLN A 257 -42.52 34.66 -5.31
CA GLN A 257 -42.31 33.37 -4.65
C GLN A 257 -42.40 32.24 -5.66
N GLN A 258 -41.34 31.45 -5.83
CA GLN A 258 -41.45 30.10 -6.39
C GLN A 258 -41.11 29.07 -5.31
N ARG A 259 -42.02 28.10 -5.12
CA ARG A 259 -41.94 27.12 -4.04
C ARG A 259 -40.96 26.02 -4.41
N LEU A 260 -39.90 25.83 -3.62
CA LEU A 260 -39.18 24.57 -3.57
C LEU A 260 -39.99 23.58 -2.73
N ALA A 261 -40.33 22.42 -3.31
CA ALA A 261 -41.01 21.36 -2.59
C ALA A 261 -39.99 20.52 -1.79
N PRO A 262 -40.16 20.32 -0.47
CA PRO A 262 -39.24 19.51 0.32
C PRO A 262 -39.38 18.02 -0.05
N ARG A 263 -38.25 17.36 -0.33
CA ARG A 263 -38.23 15.94 -0.67
C ARG A 263 -38.42 15.09 0.59
N ASN A 264 -39.55 14.41 0.66
CA ASN A 264 -40.04 13.68 1.84
C ASN A 264 -39.08 12.54 2.27
N GLN A 265 -38.37 12.72 3.38
CA GLN A 265 -37.63 11.67 4.09
C GLN A 265 -38.47 11.17 5.28
N ARG A 266 -38.46 9.85 5.53
CA ARG A 266 -39.36 9.20 6.52
C ARG A 266 -38.74 9.22 7.94
N PRO A 267 -39.45 9.71 8.97
CA PRO A 267 -38.96 9.70 10.35
C PRO A 267 -39.27 8.38 11.07
N SER A 268 -38.62 7.29 10.68
CA SER A 268 -38.74 5.97 11.34
C SER A 268 -37.60 5.68 12.34
N ASP A 269 -36.37 6.14 12.05
CA ASP A 269 -35.17 5.48 12.58
C ASP A 269 -34.68 6.13 13.89
N ASP A 270 -34.85 7.45 14.03
CA ASP A 270 -34.49 8.23 15.24
C ASP A 270 -35.15 7.70 16.51
N ARG A 271 -36.35 7.12 16.38
CA ARG A 271 -37.12 6.56 17.50
C ARG A 271 -36.50 5.28 18.05
N PHE A 272 -35.92 4.43 17.22
CA PHE A 272 -35.22 3.23 17.72
C PHE A 272 -33.89 3.61 18.39
N LEU A 273 -33.15 4.57 17.83
CA LEU A 273 -31.89 5.05 18.39
C LEU A 273 -32.08 5.76 19.75
N THR A 274 -33.12 6.58 19.89
CA THR A 274 -33.44 7.24 21.18
C THR A 274 -33.89 6.24 22.25
N TRP A 275 -34.73 5.26 21.94
CA TRP A 275 -35.11 4.22 22.91
C TRP A 275 -33.92 3.32 23.30
N ALA A 276 -33.01 3.01 22.38
CA ALA A 276 -31.77 2.29 22.70
C ALA A 276 -30.86 3.08 23.65
N ALA A 277 -30.69 4.39 23.42
CA ALA A 277 -29.91 5.27 24.29
C ALA A 277 -30.51 5.40 25.71
N VAL A 278 -31.84 5.51 25.82
CA VAL A 278 -32.54 5.53 27.11
C VAL A 278 -32.37 4.19 27.85
N GLY A 279 -32.50 3.06 27.15
CA GLY A 279 -32.29 1.73 27.73
C GLY A 279 -30.86 1.55 28.28
N LEU A 280 -29.85 2.01 27.54
CA LEU A 280 -28.45 1.99 27.98
C LEU A 280 -28.22 2.85 29.23
N ALA A 281 -28.79 4.07 29.26
CA ALA A 281 -28.68 4.96 30.41
C ALA A 281 -29.31 4.36 31.68
N VAL A 282 -30.51 3.76 31.57
CA VAL A 282 -31.18 3.07 32.69
C VAL A 282 -30.36 1.88 33.18
N ALA A 283 -29.76 1.09 32.28
CA ALA A 283 -28.90 -0.02 32.65
C ALA A 283 -27.65 0.44 33.41
N ILE A 284 -27.01 1.53 32.99
CA ILE A 284 -25.85 2.13 33.68
C ILE A 284 -26.26 2.61 35.08
N VAL A 285 -27.37 3.35 35.21
CA VAL A 285 -27.88 3.82 36.51
C VAL A 285 -28.20 2.65 37.45
N PHE A 286 -28.82 1.58 36.95
CA PHE A 286 -29.08 0.37 37.74
C PHE A 286 -27.79 -0.32 38.21
N LEU A 287 -26.76 -0.41 37.35
CA LEU A 287 -25.46 -0.97 37.73
C LEU A 287 -24.72 -0.10 38.76
N VAL A 288 -24.81 1.23 38.66
CA VAL A 288 -24.27 2.16 39.67
C VAL A 288 -25.02 2.01 41.00
N LEU A 289 -26.36 2.01 41.00
CA LEU A 289 -27.16 1.79 42.21
C LEU A 289 -26.88 0.42 42.85
N LYS A 290 -26.77 -0.65 42.05
CA LYS A 290 -26.41 -1.98 42.54
C LYS A 290 -24.99 -2.02 43.12
N LYS A 291 -24.04 -1.28 42.53
CA LYS A 291 -22.68 -1.11 43.08
C LYS A 291 -22.69 -0.32 44.40
N LEU A 292 -23.47 0.76 44.49
CA LEU A 292 -23.63 1.56 45.70
C LEU A 292 -24.27 0.74 46.83
N VAL A 293 -25.42 0.08 46.60
CA VAL A 293 -26.06 -0.79 47.60
C VAL A 293 -25.11 -1.89 48.08
N LYS A 294 -24.34 -2.52 47.17
CA LYS A 294 -23.32 -3.50 47.55
C LYS A 294 -22.11 -2.89 48.31
N SER A 295 -21.86 -1.60 48.14
CA SER A 295 -20.79 -0.85 48.83
C SER A 295 -21.23 -0.20 50.14
N SER A 296 -22.53 -0.01 50.37
CA SER A 296 -23.12 0.54 51.60
C SER A 296 -23.52 -0.54 52.61
N GLY A 297 -23.38 -1.81 52.25
CA GLY A 297 -23.99 -2.95 52.95
C GLY A 297 -23.09 -3.76 53.87
N TYR A 298 -21.99 -3.21 54.41
CA TYR A 298 -21.12 -3.89 55.39
C TYR A 298 -20.37 -2.90 56.32
N ASP A 299 -21.07 -1.97 56.98
CA ASP A 299 -20.50 -1.22 58.12
C ASP A 299 -21.60 -0.67 59.05
N ALA A 300 -22.23 -1.55 59.84
CA ALA A 300 -23.35 -1.18 60.74
C ALA A 300 -23.58 -2.14 61.93
N ILE A 301 -22.54 -2.81 62.46
CA ILE A 301 -22.64 -3.60 63.71
C ILE A 301 -21.47 -3.28 64.65
N PHE A 302 -21.52 -2.12 65.30
CA PHE A 302 -20.86 -1.82 66.58
C PHE A 302 -21.34 -0.46 67.11
N LEU A 303 -22.19 -0.44 68.17
CA LEU A 303 -22.33 0.61 69.21
C LEU A 303 -23.68 0.53 70.00
N ARG A 304 -23.77 -0.43 70.93
CA ARG A 304 -24.64 -0.55 72.13
C ARG A 304 -24.66 -2.03 72.56
N GLU A 305 -24.85 -2.42 73.82
CA GLU A 305 -24.86 -1.74 75.14
C GLU A 305 -23.55 -2.13 75.89
N SER A 306 -23.01 -1.46 76.93
CA SER A 306 -23.53 -0.68 78.08
C SER A 306 -24.23 -1.51 79.16
#